data_AF-A0A1M7DQ49-F1
#
_entry.id   AF-A0A1M7DQ49-F1
#
_cell.length_a   1.000
_cell.length_b   1.000
_cell.length_c   1.000
_cell.angle_alpha   90.00
_cell.angle_beta   90.00
_cell.angle_gamma   90.00
#
_symmetry.space_group_name_H-M   'P 1'
#
loop_
_entity.id
_entity.type
_entity.pdbx_description
1 polymer ?
#
loop_
_entity_poly.entity_id
_entity_poly.type
_entity_poly.pdbx_seq_one_letter_code
_entity_poly.pdbx_strand_id
1 'polypeptide(L)'
;MEISYFEAIFDSLYHGPQDLQPALAAMKEAGASQIKTVMVLIRKLGLTLPEADDVILEAEAWKDEREATLRLRNGFWEVCNGEDEIEEDQDKLQA
;
A
#
# COMPACT_ATOMS: atom_id res chain seq x y z
N MET A 1 18.94 -4.09 4.93
CA MET A 1 18.29 -5.34 4.49
C MET A 1 17.60 -5.09 3.17
N GLU A 2 18.03 -5.82 2.15
CA GLU A 2 17.62 -5.69 0.73
C GLU A 2 16.22 -6.26 0.47
N ILE A 3 15.56 -5.81 -0.59
CA ILE A 3 14.23 -6.31 -1.00
C ILE A 3 14.27 -7.82 -1.32
N SER A 4 15.35 -8.29 -1.94
CA SER A 4 15.52 -9.70 -2.32
C SER A 4 15.49 -10.67 -1.13
N TYR A 5 15.86 -10.21 0.07
CA TYR A 5 15.76 -11.02 1.28
C TYR A 5 14.30 -11.26 1.68
N PHE A 6 13.46 -10.22 1.60
CA PHE A 6 12.04 -10.34 1.90
C PHE A 6 11.30 -11.13 0.82
N GLU A 7 11.70 -11.00 -0.44
CA GLU A 7 11.21 -11.85 -1.53
C GLU A 7 11.46 -13.33 -1.24
N ALA A 8 12.64 -13.69 -0.70
CA ALA A 8 12.96 -15.07 -0.34
C ALA A 8 12.12 -15.59 0.84
N ILE A 9 11.87 -14.76 1.86
CA ILE A 9 10.95 -15.10 2.96
C ILE A 9 9.55 -15.36 2.39
N PHE A 10 9.07 -14.45 1.54
CA PHE A 10 7.76 -14.55 0.93
C PHE A 10 7.63 -15.84 0.10
N ASP A 11 8.59 -16.15 -0.76
CA ASP A 11 8.60 -17.39 -1.57
C ASP A 11 8.60 -18.66 -0.72
N SER A 12 9.26 -18.64 0.44
CA SER A 12 9.32 -19.81 1.30
C SER A 12 7.97 -20.14 1.97
N LEU A 13 7.12 -19.13 2.16
CA LEU A 13 5.88 -19.22 2.93
C LEU A 13 4.61 -19.13 2.08
N TYR A 14 4.63 -18.39 0.98
CA TYR A 14 3.44 -18.10 0.19
C TYR A 14 3.21 -19.15 -0.91
N HIS A 15 2.32 -20.12 -0.66
CA HIS A 15 1.96 -21.14 -1.65
C HIS A 15 0.50 -20.98 -2.14
N GLY A 16 -0.27 -20.09 -1.52
CA GLY A 16 -1.59 -19.66 -1.95
C GLY A 16 -2.16 -18.54 -1.07
N PRO A 17 -3.39 -18.06 -1.38
CA PRO A 17 -4.00 -16.92 -0.69
C PRO A 17 -4.09 -17.06 0.84
N GLN A 18 -4.28 -18.29 1.33
CA GLN A 18 -4.36 -18.59 2.77
C GLN A 18 -3.03 -18.32 3.52
N ASP A 19 -1.91 -18.29 2.80
CA ASP A 19 -0.57 -18.10 3.38
C ASP A 19 -0.15 -16.63 3.42
N LEU A 20 -0.97 -15.72 2.88
CA LEU A 20 -0.64 -14.30 2.77
C LEU A 20 -0.35 -13.68 4.15
N GLN A 21 -1.27 -13.80 5.11
CA GLN A 21 -1.08 -13.19 6.44
C GLN A 21 0.14 -13.74 7.19
N PRO A 22 0.39 -15.07 7.23
CA PRO A 22 1.64 -15.61 7.76
C PRO A 22 2.90 -15.07 7.07
N ALA A 23 2.90 -14.97 5.74
CA ALA A 23 4.05 -14.44 4.99
C ALA A 23 4.29 -12.95 5.30
N LEU A 24 3.22 -12.15 5.38
CA LEU A 24 3.28 -10.74 5.77
C LEU A 24 3.83 -10.55 7.19
N ALA A 25 3.36 -11.37 8.15
CA ALA A 25 3.85 -11.35 9.53
C ALA A 25 5.34 -11.70 9.61
N ALA A 26 5.78 -12.76 8.93
CA ALA A 26 7.18 -13.17 8.90
C ALA A 26 8.10 -12.10 8.29
N MET A 27 7.65 -11.41 7.23
CA MET A 27 8.40 -10.29 6.68
C MET A 27 8.50 -9.12 7.67
N LYS A 28 7.41 -8.80 8.40
CA LYS A 28 7.43 -7.75 9.44
C LYS A 28 8.40 -8.10 10.56
N GLU A 29 8.34 -9.32 11.09
CA GLU A 29 9.24 -9.82 12.12
C GLU A 29 10.71 -9.78 11.68
N ALA A 30 10.95 -10.02 10.38
CA ALA A 30 12.27 -9.89 9.78
C ALA A 30 12.68 -8.43 9.50
N GLY A 31 11.85 -7.44 9.81
CA GLY A 31 12.15 -6.01 9.69
C GLY A 31 11.76 -5.37 8.36
N ALA A 32 10.83 -5.96 7.61
CA ALA A 32 10.24 -5.31 6.45
C ALA A 32 9.40 -4.11 6.90
N SER A 33 9.60 -2.96 6.25
CA SER A 33 8.66 -1.84 6.34
C SER A 33 7.49 -2.06 5.40
N GLN A 34 6.37 -1.38 5.66
CA GLN A 34 5.17 -1.43 4.82
C GLN A 34 5.50 -1.23 3.32
N ILE A 35 6.33 -0.22 2.99
CA ILE A 35 6.74 0.04 1.59
C ILE A 35 7.57 -1.10 0.97
N LYS A 36 8.45 -1.75 1.73
CA LYS A 36 9.22 -2.89 1.21
C LYS A 36 8.29 -4.07 0.95
N THR A 37 7.32 -4.28 1.83
CA THR A 37 6.30 -5.31 1.65
C THR A 37 5.44 -5.04 0.42
N VAL A 38 4.99 -3.80 0.20
CA VAL A 38 4.31 -3.38 -1.04
C VAL A 38 5.14 -3.73 -2.28
N MET A 39 6.44 -3.41 -2.29
CA MET A 39 7.31 -3.74 -3.42
C MET A 39 7.44 -5.24 -3.66
N VAL A 40 7.47 -6.06 -2.60
CA VAL A 40 7.45 -7.53 -2.73
C VAL A 40 6.13 -7.99 -3.35
N LEU A 41 4.98 -7.51 -2.86
CA LEU A 41 3.67 -7.90 -3.37
C LEU A 41 3.50 -7.55 -4.85
N ILE A 42 3.92 -6.35 -5.28
CA ILE A 42 3.92 -5.94 -6.69
C ILE A 42 4.75 -6.92 -7.54
N ARG A 43 5.97 -7.25 -7.10
CA ARG A 43 6.89 -8.10 -7.87
C ARG A 43 6.50 -9.56 -7.92
N LYS A 44 5.96 -10.09 -6.82
CA LYS A 44 5.74 -11.53 -6.64
C LYS A 44 4.32 -11.95 -7.00
N LEU A 45 3.34 -11.08 -6.78
CA LEU A 45 1.94 -11.33 -7.10
C LEU A 45 1.45 -10.55 -8.32
N GLY A 46 2.26 -9.65 -8.87
CA GLY A 46 1.87 -8.83 -10.02
C GLY A 46 0.81 -7.78 -9.70
N LEU A 47 0.62 -7.46 -8.41
CA LEU A 47 -0.35 -6.44 -8.00
C LEU A 47 0.07 -5.06 -8.49
N THR A 48 -0.91 -4.21 -8.75
CA THR A 48 -0.70 -2.78 -8.88
C THR A 48 -0.33 -2.17 -7.54
N LEU A 49 0.24 -0.95 -7.56
CA LEU A 49 0.57 -0.22 -6.34
C LEU A 49 -0.66 -0.02 -5.42
N PRO A 50 -1.84 0.40 -5.91
CA PRO A 50 -3.03 0.52 -5.06
C PRO A 50 -3.47 -0.82 -4.45
N GLU A 51 -3.49 -1.90 -5.24
CA GLU A 51 -3.88 -3.22 -4.74
C GLU A 51 -2.92 -3.72 -3.65
N ALA A 52 -1.62 -3.51 -3.83
CA ALA A 52 -0.62 -3.88 -2.84
C ALA A 52 -0.71 -3.01 -1.57
N ASP A 53 -1.02 -1.72 -1.68
CA ASP A 53 -1.26 -0.82 -0.54
C ASP A 53 -2.48 -1.27 0.28
N ASP A 54 -3.58 -1.60 -0.40
CA ASP A 54 -4.80 -2.08 0.24
C ASP A 54 -4.57 -3.39 1.02
N VAL A 55 -3.79 -4.32 0.47
CA VAL A 55 -3.39 -5.54 1.18
C VAL A 55 -2.66 -5.23 2.49
N ILE A 56 -1.78 -4.21 2.51
CA ILE A 56 -1.06 -3.82 3.74
C ILE A 56 -1.98 -3.16 4.76
N LEU A 57 -2.96 -2.36 4.31
CA LEU A 57 -3.94 -1.73 5.19
C LEU A 57 -4.88 -2.71 5.88
N GLU A 58 -5.11 -3.86 5.25
CA GLU A 58 -5.89 -4.97 5.79
C GLU A 58 -5.03 -6.02 6.50
N ALA A 59 -3.70 -5.89 6.45
CA ALA A 59 -2.78 -6.84 7.06
C ALA A 59 -2.85 -6.78 8.60
N GLU A 60 -3.10 -7.93 9.23
CA GLU A 60 -3.14 -8.01 10.70
C GLU A 60 -1.77 -7.63 11.30
N ALA A 61 -0.68 -7.92 10.57
CA ALA A 61 0.67 -7.56 10.96
C ALA A 61 0.88 -6.06 11.19
N TRP A 62 0.13 -5.17 10.53
CA TRP A 62 0.26 -3.71 10.66
C TRP A 62 -0.99 -3.02 11.20
N LYS A 63 -1.91 -3.78 11.80
CA LYS A 63 -3.18 -3.26 12.31
C LYS A 63 -3.04 -2.11 13.31
N ASP A 64 -2.04 -2.19 14.19
CA ASP A 64 -1.77 -1.14 15.20
C ASP A 64 -1.29 0.17 14.57
N GLU A 65 -0.72 0.10 13.36
CA GLU A 65 -0.20 1.26 12.61
C GLU A 65 -1.22 1.79 11.60
N ARG A 66 -2.35 1.10 11.42
CA ARG A 66 -3.33 1.37 10.36
C ARG A 66 -3.82 2.82 10.36
N GLU A 67 -4.18 3.37 11.52
CA GLU A 67 -4.64 4.76 11.60
C GLU A 67 -3.54 5.76 11.22
N ALA A 68 -2.31 5.51 11.63
CA ALA A 68 -1.18 6.38 11.29
C ALA A 68 -0.89 6.32 9.79
N THR A 69 -0.91 5.12 9.20
CA THR A 69 -0.78 4.92 7.75
C THR A 69 -1.88 5.63 6.99
N LEU A 70 -3.15 5.51 7.41
CA LEU A 70 -4.27 6.18 6.75
C LEU A 70 -4.16 7.72 6.81
N ARG A 71 -3.75 8.28 7.95
CA ARG A 71 -3.54 9.74 8.08
C ARG A 71 -2.45 10.22 7.13
N LEU A 72 -1.33 9.49 7.05
CA LEU A 72 -0.23 9.82 6.16
C LEU A 72 -0.67 9.73 4.68
N ARG A 73 -1.41 8.67 4.33
CA ARG A 73 -1.95 8.47 2.98
C ARG A 73 -2.90 9.58 2.57
N ASN A 74 -3.86 9.92 3.44
CA ASN A 74 -4.84 10.96 3.15
C ASN A 74 -4.18 12.34 3.04
N GLY A 75 -3.24 12.67 3.94
CA GLY A 75 -2.48 13.92 3.84
C GLY A 75 -1.63 14.00 2.58
N PHE A 76 -1.06 12.88 2.12
CA PHE A 76 -0.35 12.83 0.83
C PHE A 76 -1.30 13.09 -0.35
N TRP A 77 -2.49 12.47 -0.36
CA TRP A 77 -3.49 12.71 -1.40
C TRP A 77 -4.03 14.13 -1.42
N GLU A 78 -4.27 14.74 -0.25
CA GLU A 78 -4.69 16.14 -0.14
C GLU A 78 -3.64 17.08 -0.75
N VAL A 79 -2.35 16.81 -0.54
CA VAL A 79 -1.27 17.58 -1.17
C VAL A 79 -1.18 17.33 -2.67
N CYS A 80 -1.34 16.09 -3.12
CA CYS A 80 -1.24 15.75 -4.55
C CYS A 80 -2.46 16.19 -5.37
N ASN A 81 -3.65 16.24 -4.76
CA ASN A 81 -4.90 16.63 -5.42
C ASN A 81 -5.26 18.10 -5.15
N GLY A 82 -4.46 18.82 -4.36
CA GLY A 82 -4.71 20.20 -3.93
C GLY A 82 -4.55 21.28 -4.99
N GLU A 83 -4.51 20.93 -6.28
CA GLU A 83 -4.42 21.91 -7.39
C GLU A 83 -5.47 21.74 -8.50
N ASP A 84 -6.58 21.02 -8.26
CA ASP A 84 -7.72 20.97 -9.19
C ASP A 84 -9.01 21.54 -8.58
N GLU A 85 -8.96 22.77 -8.05
CA GLU A 85 -10.14 23.65 -8.10
C GLU A 85 -10.19 24.28 -9.49
N ILE A 86 -10.65 23.52 -10.49
CA ILE A 86 -11.20 24.14 -11.69
C ILE A 86 -12.57 24.68 -11.27
N GLU A 87 -12.64 25.94 -10.84
CA GLU A 87 -13.88 26.71 -10.86
C GLU A 87 -14.41 26.68 -12.30
N GLU A 88 -15.37 25.80 -12.57
CA GLU A 88 -16.22 25.96 -13.75
C GLU A 88 -17.07 27.22 -13.54
N ASP A 89 -16.55 28.36 -14.02
CA ASP A 89 -17.30 29.60 -14.22
C ASP A 89 -18.47 29.32 -15.17
N GLN A 90 -19.59 28.82 -14.63
CA GLN A 90 -20.87 28.76 -15.32
C GLN A 90 -21.52 30.15 -15.33
N ASP A 91 -20.87 31.11 -15.96
CA ASP A 91 -21.49 32.42 -16.20
C ASP A 91 -21.02 33.00 -17.55
N LYS A 92 -21.75 32.61 -18.60
CA LYS A 92 -22.06 33.42 -19.81
C LYS A 92 -22.76 32.57 -20.86
N LEU A 93 -24.08 32.42 -20.72
CA LEU A 93 -25.00 32.31 -21.87
C LEU A 93 -26.40 32.74 -21.43
N GLN A 94 -26.50 34.02 -21.07
CA GLN A 94 -27.71 34.80 -21.34
C GLN A 94 -27.34 35.92 -22.30
N ALA A 95 -27.63 35.71 -23.58
CA ALA A 95 -27.85 36.76 -24.58
C ALA A 95 -28.76 36.20 -25.66
#